data_AF-A0A6N6KMA2-F1
#
_entry.id   AF-A0A6N6KMA2-F1
#
_cell.length_a   1.000
_cell.length_b   1.000
_cell.length_c   1.000
_cell.angle_alpha   90.00
_cell.angle_beta   90.00
_cell.angle_gamma   90.00
#
_symmetry.space_group_name_H-M   'P 1'
#
loop_
_entity.id
_entity.type
_entity.pdbx_description
1 polymer ?
#
loop_
_entity_poly.entity_id
_entity_poly.type
_entity_poly.pdbx_seq_one_letter_code
_entity_poly.pdbx_strand_id
1 'polypeptide(L)'
;MLIAAQGENSVIARIQDRGNGDLLLKVSNTHPFPIEVIGYGRKPDKSHQDLSSPLFVFSNPQHQPPTYADLAVPDKTKYLFYRVAGIDSIYTAAIVDWQIPTGVTQRQMMFGDSLKSNELFEVSGNNILFKKGFHVSQNDITIPAGYQVFFEAGASLDLQKEAAFISLSPVFMLGTEDNPVQVFSSDDTANGFTVIQAGEPSRIEYTRFDKLNTLNKGG
;
A
#
# COMPACT_ATOMS: atom_id res chain seq x y z
N MET A 1 1.40 27.16 24.81
CA MET A 1 0.45 27.12 23.69
C MET A 1 -0.39 25.86 23.91
N LEU A 2 -1.59 26.01 24.47
CA LEU A 2 -2.48 24.88 24.76
C LEU A 2 -2.97 24.30 23.43
N ILE A 3 -2.53 23.10 23.09
CA ILE A 3 -3.17 22.32 22.03
C ILE A 3 -4.50 21.88 22.62
N ALA A 4 -5.57 22.57 22.26
CA ALA A 4 -6.92 22.13 22.56
C ALA A 4 -7.04 20.67 22.07
N ALA A 5 -7.47 19.78 22.96
CA ALA A 5 -7.80 18.40 22.60
C ALA A 5 -8.61 18.46 21.31
N GLN A 6 -8.07 17.92 20.22
CA GLN A 6 -8.83 17.83 18.99
C GLN A 6 -10.06 16.98 19.32
N GLY A 7 -11.18 17.68 19.46
CA GLY A 7 -12.46 17.13 19.84
C GLY A 7 -12.79 15.93 18.98
N GLU A 8 -13.34 14.91 19.63
CA GLU A 8 -13.99 13.74 19.04
C GLU A 8 -13.12 12.79 18.19
N ASN A 9 -11.91 13.19 17.77
CA ASN A 9 -11.11 12.46 16.77
C ASN A 9 -9.78 11.89 17.29
N SER A 10 -9.50 12.01 18.59
CA SER A 10 -8.26 11.53 19.21
C SER A 10 -8.19 10.00 19.31
N VAL A 11 -9.35 9.33 19.23
CA VAL A 11 -9.48 7.88 19.29
C VAL A 11 -10.29 7.42 18.09
N ILE A 12 -9.75 6.47 17.35
CA ILE A 12 -10.46 5.81 16.26
C ILE A 12 -10.77 4.39 16.73
N ALA A 13 -12.05 4.05 16.83
CA ALA A 13 -12.51 2.72 17.22
C ALA A 13 -13.30 2.09 16.06
N ARG A 14 -12.77 1.02 15.49
CA ARG A 14 -13.34 0.33 14.31
C ARG A 14 -13.79 -1.07 14.66
N ILE A 15 -14.92 -1.50 14.11
CA ILE A 15 -15.39 -2.88 14.23
C ILE A 15 -14.56 -3.76 13.29
N GLN A 16 -13.86 -4.74 13.86
CA GLN A 16 -13.12 -5.75 13.11
C GLN A 16 -13.97 -6.99 12.87
N ASP A 17 -14.70 -7.44 13.89
CA ASP A 17 -15.55 -8.63 13.84
C ASP A 17 -16.75 -8.52 14.79
N ARG A 18 -17.79 -9.33 14.55
CA ARG A 18 -19.03 -9.41 15.31
C ARG A 18 -19.27 -10.87 15.68
N GLY A 19 -19.13 -11.23 16.96
CA GLY A 19 -19.27 -12.62 17.41
C GLY A 19 -19.94 -12.73 18.78
N ASN A 20 -20.84 -13.71 18.95
CA ASN A 20 -21.43 -14.12 20.24
C ASN A 20 -21.92 -12.98 21.17
N GLY A 21 -22.52 -11.92 20.62
CA GLY A 21 -23.05 -10.80 21.42
C GLY A 21 -22.03 -9.71 21.75
N ASP A 22 -20.80 -9.82 21.22
CA ASP A 22 -19.73 -8.84 21.37
C ASP A 22 -19.27 -8.27 20.00
N LEU A 23 -18.76 -7.04 20.03
CA LEU A 23 -17.98 -6.41 18.98
C LEU A 23 -16.50 -6.53 19.33
N LEU A 24 -15.71 -7.05 18.39
CA LEU A 24 -14.26 -6.95 18.46
C LEU A 24 -13.82 -5.66 17.78
N LEU A 25 -13.30 -4.74 18.57
CA LEU A 25 -12.86 -3.43 18.13
C LEU A 25 -11.35 -3.37 17.98
N LYS A 26 -10.91 -2.62 16.96
CA LYS A 26 -9.55 -2.13 16.81
C LYS A 26 -9.52 -0.66 17.18
N VAL A 27 -8.80 -0.33 18.25
CA VAL A 27 -8.73 1.01 18.83
C VAL A 27 -7.35 1.61 18.56
N SER A 28 -7.28 2.79 17.97
CA SER A 28 -6.03 3.52 17.76
C SER A 28 -6.07 4.94 18.31
N ASN A 29 -4.91 5.44 18.71
CA ASN A 29 -4.73 6.76 19.29
C ASN A 29 -4.00 7.68 18.30
N THR A 30 -4.64 8.78 17.94
CA THR A 30 -4.09 9.86 17.10
C THR A 30 -3.63 11.06 17.94
N HIS A 31 -3.89 11.04 19.25
CA HIS A 31 -3.45 12.04 20.20
C HIS A 31 -1.96 11.85 20.55
N PRO A 32 -1.17 12.93 20.71
CA PRO A 32 0.26 12.84 21.02
C PRO A 32 0.61 12.15 22.35
N PHE A 33 -0.34 12.09 23.28
CA PHE A 33 -0.16 11.49 24.60
C PHE A 33 -0.91 10.15 24.70
N PRO A 34 -0.42 9.20 25.51
CA PRO A 34 -1.15 7.97 25.80
C PRO A 34 -2.56 8.26 26.31
N ILE A 35 -3.50 7.43 25.87
CA ILE A 35 -4.88 7.46 26.35
C ILE A 35 -5.19 6.19 27.12
N GLU A 36 -6.15 6.31 28.01
CA GLU A 36 -6.73 5.22 28.76
C GLU A 36 -8.20 5.11 28.38
N VAL A 37 -8.60 4.01 27.74
CA VAL A 37 -10.01 3.66 27.57
C VAL A 37 -10.48 3.08 28.89
N ILE A 38 -11.50 3.71 29.47
CA ILE A 38 -12.02 3.39 30.80
C ILE A 38 -13.38 2.70 30.74
N GLY A 39 -14.10 2.84 29.63
CA GLY A 39 -15.47 2.36 29.55
C GLY A 39 -16.10 2.44 28.17
N TYR A 40 -17.36 2.03 28.11
CA TYR A 40 -18.15 1.98 26.89
C TYR A 40 -19.63 2.29 27.15
N GLY A 41 -20.37 2.68 26.10
CA GLY A 41 -21.78 3.04 26.24
C GLY A 41 -22.55 3.09 24.92
N ARG A 42 -23.87 3.26 25.04
CA ARG A 42 -24.79 3.37 23.89
C ARG A 42 -25.06 4.81 23.46
N LYS A 43 -24.82 5.77 24.35
CA LYS A 43 -25.01 7.20 24.16
C LYS A 43 -23.69 7.92 24.50
N PRO A 44 -23.47 9.13 23.99
CA PRO A 44 -22.27 9.93 24.29
C PRO A 44 -22.35 10.67 25.63
N ASP A 45 -23.34 10.40 26.48
CA ASP A 45 -23.47 11.00 27.79
C ASP A 45 -22.45 10.39 28.77
N LYS A 46 -22.13 11.09 29.87
CA LYS A 46 -21.08 10.63 30.81
C LYS A 46 -21.40 9.33 31.56
N SER A 47 -22.59 8.76 31.36
CA SER A 47 -22.95 7.43 31.86
C SER A 47 -22.33 6.34 30.99
N HIS A 48 -21.27 5.71 31.49
CA HIS A 48 -20.58 4.61 30.85
C HIS A 48 -20.57 3.38 31.75
N GLN A 49 -20.38 2.22 31.14
CA GLN A 49 -20.01 1.00 31.85
C GLN A 49 -18.49 0.91 31.87
N ASP A 50 -17.93 0.65 33.04
CA ASP A 50 -16.49 0.52 33.22
C ASP A 50 -15.96 -0.75 32.54
N LEU A 51 -14.76 -0.65 31.98
CA LEU A 51 -14.02 -1.83 31.54
C LEU A 51 -13.49 -2.59 32.76
N SER A 52 -13.52 -3.93 32.69
CA SER A 52 -12.98 -4.80 33.74
C SER A 52 -11.49 -4.56 34.02
N SER A 53 -10.77 -4.04 33.03
CA SER A 53 -9.38 -3.59 33.13
C SER A 53 -9.19 -2.38 32.20
N PRO A 54 -8.46 -1.33 32.63
CA PRO A 54 -8.18 -0.18 31.77
C PRO A 54 -7.34 -0.60 30.55
N LEU A 55 -7.69 -0.07 29.38
CA LEU A 55 -6.94 -0.30 28.15
C LEU A 55 -6.12 0.94 27.80
N PHE A 56 -4.80 0.82 27.89
CA PHE A 56 -3.88 1.89 27.45
C PHE A 56 -3.59 1.78 25.95
N VAL A 57 -3.74 2.90 25.24
CA VAL A 57 -3.43 2.99 23.80
C VAL A 57 -2.40 4.11 23.60
N PHE A 58 -1.20 3.73 23.16
CA PHE A 58 -0.11 4.67 22.95
C PHE A 58 -0.27 5.43 21.63
N SER A 59 0.29 6.66 21.59
CA SER A 59 0.25 7.51 20.40
C SER A 59 0.87 6.81 19.21
N ASN A 60 0.23 6.92 18.04
CA ASN A 60 0.82 6.47 16.80
C ASN A 60 1.89 7.47 16.30
N PRO A 61 3.08 7.00 15.89
CA PRO A 61 4.07 7.86 15.24
C PRO A 61 3.53 8.41 13.92
N GLN A 62 3.86 9.67 13.62
CA GLN A 62 3.54 10.23 12.30
C GLN A 62 4.29 9.45 11.20
N HIS A 63 3.62 9.24 10.06
CA HIS A 63 4.16 8.54 8.88
C HIS A 63 4.47 7.05 9.05
N GLN A 64 4.02 6.40 10.14
CA GLN A 64 4.09 4.95 10.31
C GLN A 64 2.69 4.33 10.27
N PRO A 65 2.55 3.06 9.87
CA PRO A 65 1.29 2.36 10.00
C PRO A 65 0.78 2.44 11.45
N PRO A 66 -0.50 2.79 11.67
CA PRO A 66 -1.05 2.88 13.01
C PRO A 66 -1.07 1.50 13.67
N THR A 67 -0.68 1.48 14.93
CA THR A 67 -0.89 0.37 15.84
C THR A 67 -2.31 0.43 16.40
N TYR A 68 -2.89 -0.75 16.59
CA TYR A 68 -4.24 -0.91 17.11
C TYR A 68 -4.22 -1.82 18.33
N ALA A 69 -4.94 -1.43 19.36
CA ALA A 69 -5.26 -2.29 20.49
C ALA A 69 -6.59 -3.01 20.25
N ASP A 70 -6.67 -4.26 20.68
CA ASP A 70 -7.90 -5.05 20.63
C ASP A 70 -8.77 -4.80 21.86
N LEU A 71 -10.07 -4.59 21.63
CA LEU A 71 -11.04 -4.39 22.69
C LEU A 71 -12.36 -5.10 22.36
N ALA A 72 -12.81 -6.00 23.23
CA ALA A 72 -14.14 -6.58 23.15
C ALA A 72 -15.15 -5.74 23.95
N VAL A 73 -16.28 -5.40 23.34
CA VAL A 73 -17.40 -4.71 24.01
C VAL A 73 -18.74 -5.35 23.59
N PRO A 74 -19.82 -5.19 24.36
CA PRO A 74 -21.13 -5.71 23.94
C PRO A 74 -21.62 -5.17 22.59
N ASP A 75 -22.34 -5.98 21.83
CA ASP A 75 -22.85 -5.73 20.46
C ASP A 75 -23.57 -4.38 20.25
N LYS A 76 -24.27 -3.91 21.28
CA LYS A 76 -25.08 -2.68 21.26
C LYS A 76 -24.27 -1.42 21.58
N THR A 77 -22.97 -1.54 21.79
CA THR A 77 -22.09 -0.41 22.11
C THR A 77 -21.92 0.51 20.91
N LYS A 78 -21.96 1.82 21.14
CA LYS A 78 -21.79 2.85 20.11
C LYS A 78 -20.67 3.83 20.42
N TYR A 79 -20.25 3.92 21.67
CA TYR A 79 -19.23 4.87 22.12
C TYR A 79 -18.23 4.22 23.08
N LEU A 80 -16.97 4.63 22.97
CA LEU A 80 -15.93 4.39 23.96
C LEU A 80 -15.69 5.66 24.78
N PHE A 81 -15.37 5.48 26.05
CA PHE A 81 -15.04 6.54 27.00
C PHE A 81 -13.57 6.43 27.36
N TYR A 82 -12.85 7.55 27.27
CA TYR A 82 -11.41 7.56 27.49
C TYR A 82 -10.95 8.84 28.19
N ARG A 83 -9.74 8.77 28.76
CA ARG A 83 -9.02 9.90 29.34
C ARG A 83 -7.65 10.00 28.70
N VAL A 84 -7.09 11.20 28.68
CA VAL A 84 -5.69 11.41 28.32
C VAL A 84 -4.86 11.23 29.59
N ALA A 85 -3.74 10.52 29.51
CA ALA A 85 -2.87 10.33 30.67
C ALA A 85 -2.47 11.68 31.28
N GLY A 86 -2.73 11.84 32.58
CA GLY A 86 -2.49 13.09 33.31
C GLY A 86 -3.61 14.14 33.24
N ILE A 87 -4.77 13.80 32.66
CA ILE A 87 -5.95 14.67 32.58
C ILE A 87 -7.19 13.92 33.11
N ASP A 88 -7.93 14.53 34.05
CA ASP A 88 -9.12 13.92 34.66
C ASP A 88 -10.40 14.03 33.82
N SER A 89 -10.35 14.79 32.73
CA SER A 89 -11.48 14.96 31.81
C SER A 89 -11.76 13.68 31.02
N ILE A 90 -13.03 13.27 31.00
CA ILE A 90 -13.51 12.13 30.22
C ILE A 90 -13.99 12.63 28.85
N TYR A 91 -13.54 11.94 27.82
CA TYR A 91 -13.90 12.17 26.43
C TYR A 91 -14.58 10.93 25.84
N THR A 92 -15.28 11.13 24.73
CA THR A 92 -16.03 10.08 24.03
C THR A 92 -15.56 9.93 22.59
N ALA A 93 -15.55 8.70 22.10
CA ALA A 93 -15.28 8.37 20.70
C ALA A 93 -16.37 7.44 20.15
N ALA A 94 -16.89 7.74 18.96
CA ALA A 94 -17.87 6.89 18.30
C ALA A 94 -17.20 5.64 17.71
N ILE A 95 -17.87 4.50 17.83
CA ILE A 95 -17.47 3.25 17.17
C ILE A 95 -17.99 3.28 15.74
N VAL A 96 -17.08 3.18 14.77
CA VAL A 96 -17.39 3.17 13.35
C VAL A 96 -17.36 1.75 12.78
N ASP A 97 -18.37 1.45 11.97
CA ASP A 97 -18.52 0.17 11.26
C ASP A 97 -17.74 0.22 9.94
N TRP A 98 -16.42 0.36 10.06
CA TRP A 98 -15.49 0.37 8.94
C TRP A 98 -14.35 -0.58 9.23
N GLN A 99 -14.29 -1.69 8.49
CA GLN A 99 -13.22 -2.67 8.67
C GLN A 99 -11.88 -2.06 8.30
N ILE A 100 -10.84 -2.42 9.04
CA ILE A 100 -9.47 -2.09 8.65
C ILE A 100 -9.19 -2.89 7.36
N PRO A 101 -8.68 -2.25 6.29
CA PRO A 101 -8.24 -2.98 5.12
C PRO A 101 -7.15 -3.98 5.53
N THR A 102 -7.50 -5.27 5.56
CA THR A 102 -6.57 -6.36 5.91
C THR A 102 -5.93 -6.99 4.68
N GLY A 103 -6.31 -6.56 3.48
CA GLY A 103 -5.76 -7.07 2.22
C GLY A 103 -4.39 -6.47 1.92
N VAL A 104 -3.45 -7.34 1.53
CA VAL A 104 -2.28 -6.90 0.76
C VAL A 104 -2.82 -6.25 -0.51
N THR A 105 -2.44 -5.00 -0.76
CA THR A 105 -2.86 -4.31 -1.98
C THR A 105 -2.23 -4.98 -3.20
N GLN A 106 -2.89 -4.92 -4.37
CA GLN A 106 -2.31 -5.46 -5.61
C GLN A 106 -0.94 -4.86 -5.92
N ARG A 107 -0.75 -3.57 -5.59
CA ARG A 107 0.55 -2.90 -5.66
C ARG A 107 1.60 -3.57 -4.76
N GLN A 108 1.26 -3.91 -3.52
CA GLN A 108 2.17 -4.63 -2.62
C GLN A 108 2.49 -6.04 -3.11
N MET A 109 1.54 -6.72 -3.77
CA MET A 109 1.81 -8.03 -4.38
C MET A 109 2.76 -7.91 -5.59
N MET A 110 2.56 -6.90 -6.45
CA MET A 110 3.38 -6.69 -7.65
C MET A 110 4.82 -6.28 -7.35
N PHE A 111 5.04 -5.55 -6.26
CA PHE A 111 6.34 -4.90 -5.96
C PHE A 111 6.93 -5.33 -4.61
N GLY A 112 6.41 -6.39 -3.99
CA GLY A 112 6.79 -6.83 -2.65
C GLY A 112 8.13 -7.56 -2.58
N ASP A 113 8.58 -8.13 -3.70
CA ASP A 113 9.78 -8.95 -3.76
C ASP A 113 11.00 -8.17 -4.25
N SER A 114 12.16 -8.48 -3.65
CA SER A 114 13.45 -8.00 -4.14
C SER A 114 13.77 -8.63 -5.50
N LEU A 115 14.00 -7.79 -6.51
CA LEU A 115 14.35 -8.27 -7.85
C LEU A 115 15.69 -9.02 -7.86
N LYS A 116 15.71 -10.11 -8.63
CA LYS A 116 16.92 -10.92 -8.88
C LYS A 116 17.10 -11.08 -10.38
N SER A 117 18.35 -11.23 -10.80
CA SER A 117 18.69 -11.57 -12.19
C SER A 117 17.97 -12.85 -12.60
N ASN A 118 17.52 -12.87 -13.84
CA ASN A 118 16.86 -14.02 -14.47
C ASN A 118 17.23 -14.06 -15.96
N GLU A 119 16.51 -14.88 -16.74
CA GLU A 119 16.77 -15.05 -18.17
C GLU A 119 16.46 -13.79 -19.01
N LEU A 120 15.61 -12.89 -18.51
CA LEU A 120 15.19 -11.66 -19.20
C LEU A 120 16.13 -10.49 -18.93
N PHE A 121 16.61 -10.36 -17.68
CA PHE A 121 17.41 -9.21 -17.26
C PHE A 121 18.40 -9.54 -16.15
N GLU A 122 19.48 -8.75 -16.10
CA GLU A 122 20.48 -8.79 -15.03
C GLU A 122 20.26 -7.64 -14.04
N VAL A 123 20.32 -7.95 -12.74
CA VAL A 123 20.26 -6.97 -11.65
C VAL A 123 21.65 -6.77 -11.07
N SER A 124 22.13 -5.52 -11.07
CA SER A 124 23.41 -5.12 -10.47
C SER A 124 23.22 -3.84 -9.65
N GLY A 125 23.16 -4.00 -8.32
CA GLY A 125 22.76 -2.92 -7.43
C GLY A 125 21.35 -2.44 -7.77
N ASN A 126 21.22 -1.16 -8.12
CA ASN A 126 19.95 -0.55 -8.52
C ASN A 126 19.74 -0.55 -10.04
N ASN A 127 20.64 -1.15 -10.82
CA ASN A 127 20.52 -1.21 -12.27
C ASN A 127 19.93 -2.54 -12.71
N ILE A 128 19.00 -2.46 -13.66
CA ILE A 128 18.38 -3.61 -14.32
C ILE A 128 18.71 -3.52 -15.80
N LEU A 129 19.32 -4.55 -16.36
CA LEU A 129 19.81 -4.56 -17.74
C LEU A 129 19.14 -5.64 -18.56
N PHE A 130 18.36 -5.24 -19.55
CA PHE A 130 17.94 -6.07 -20.68
C PHE A 130 19.02 -6.00 -21.75
N LYS A 131 19.79 -7.09 -21.88
CA LYS A 131 20.90 -7.18 -22.84
C LYS A 131 20.39 -7.21 -24.28
N LYS A 132 21.26 -6.89 -25.23
CA LYS A 132 20.97 -7.10 -26.66
C LYS A 132 20.55 -8.56 -26.92
N GLY A 133 19.66 -8.76 -27.89
CA GLY A 133 19.12 -10.09 -28.20
C GLY A 133 17.63 -10.19 -27.93
N PHE A 134 17.11 -11.42 -27.95
CA PHE A 134 15.68 -11.69 -27.92
C PHE A 134 15.24 -12.26 -26.57
N HIS A 135 14.26 -11.61 -25.96
CA HIS A 135 13.70 -11.94 -24.64
C HIS A 135 12.21 -12.20 -24.78
N VAL A 136 11.72 -13.27 -24.15
CA VAL A 136 10.29 -13.62 -24.16
C VAL A 136 9.78 -13.69 -22.74
N SER A 137 8.81 -12.84 -22.40
CA SER A 137 8.11 -12.94 -21.13
C SER A 137 6.68 -13.41 -21.31
N GLN A 138 6.33 -14.47 -20.58
CA GLN A 138 4.96 -14.98 -20.45
C GLN A 138 4.31 -14.59 -19.11
N ASN A 139 5.05 -13.87 -18.27
CA ASN A 139 4.58 -13.37 -16.98
C ASN A 139 4.80 -11.85 -16.92
N ASP A 140 4.06 -11.19 -16.04
CA ASP A 140 4.24 -9.76 -15.79
C ASP A 140 5.68 -9.47 -15.31
N ILE A 141 6.28 -8.42 -15.87
CA ILE A 141 7.55 -7.86 -15.42
C ILE A 141 7.23 -6.63 -14.57
N THR A 142 7.41 -6.74 -13.26
CA THR A 142 7.14 -5.66 -12.31
C THR A 142 8.43 -5.11 -11.72
N ILE A 143 8.71 -3.84 -11.96
CA ILE A 143 9.91 -3.17 -11.45
C ILE A 143 9.54 -2.17 -10.34
N PRO A 144 9.96 -2.39 -9.08
CA PRO A 144 9.69 -1.47 -7.98
C PRO A 144 10.47 -0.16 -8.14
N ALA A 145 10.14 0.83 -7.31
CA ALA A 145 10.84 2.12 -7.31
C ALA A 145 12.27 1.97 -6.79
N GLY A 146 13.15 2.89 -7.16
CA GLY A 146 14.55 2.93 -6.70
C GLY A 146 15.56 2.24 -7.63
N TYR A 147 15.11 1.75 -8.79
CA TYR A 147 15.95 1.15 -9.82
C TYR A 147 16.13 2.09 -11.03
N GLN A 148 17.05 1.74 -11.92
CA GLN A 148 17.16 2.27 -13.27
C GLN A 148 17.14 1.10 -14.25
N VAL A 149 16.20 1.11 -15.21
CA VAL A 149 16.02 0.02 -16.17
C VAL A 149 16.64 0.40 -17.50
N PHE A 150 17.55 -0.40 -18.01
CA PHE A 150 18.27 -0.19 -19.26
C PHE A 150 17.95 -1.29 -20.26
N PHE A 151 17.63 -0.89 -21.49
CA PHE A 151 17.61 -1.76 -22.65
C PHE A 151 18.79 -1.40 -23.55
N GLU A 152 19.68 -2.36 -23.78
CA GLU A 152 20.79 -2.19 -24.73
C GLU A 152 20.26 -2.04 -26.16
N ALA A 153 21.00 -1.34 -27.02
CA ALA A 153 20.72 -1.30 -28.45
C ALA A 153 20.62 -2.72 -29.03
N GLY A 154 19.56 -2.99 -29.81
CA GLY A 154 19.26 -4.31 -30.36
C GLY A 154 18.59 -5.28 -29.38
N ALA A 155 18.20 -4.84 -28.18
CA ALA A 155 17.34 -5.64 -27.30
C ALA A 155 15.91 -5.72 -27.87
N SER A 156 15.34 -6.93 -27.86
CA SER A 156 13.97 -7.21 -28.29
C SER A 156 13.23 -7.93 -27.17
N LEU A 157 12.08 -7.40 -26.75
CA LEU A 157 11.22 -7.96 -25.72
C LEU A 157 9.86 -8.32 -26.32
N ASP A 158 9.54 -9.61 -26.31
CA ASP A 158 8.24 -10.15 -26.69
C ASP A 158 7.41 -10.45 -25.43
N LEU A 159 6.29 -9.75 -25.28
CA LEU A 159 5.31 -9.94 -24.21
C LEU A 159 4.17 -10.83 -24.72
N GLN A 160 4.04 -12.00 -24.12
CA GLN A 160 3.06 -13.03 -24.50
C GLN A 160 2.14 -13.39 -23.32
N LYS A 161 1.05 -14.10 -23.59
CA LYS A 161 0.10 -14.61 -22.59
C LYS A 161 -0.36 -13.55 -21.57
N GLU A 162 -0.77 -12.39 -22.08
CA GLU A 162 -1.24 -11.26 -21.27
C GLU A 162 -0.19 -10.69 -20.30
N ALA A 163 1.10 -10.91 -20.56
CA ALA A 163 2.18 -10.30 -19.81
C ALA A 163 2.16 -8.77 -19.99
N ALA A 164 2.36 -8.06 -18.87
CA ALA A 164 2.56 -6.63 -18.82
C ALA A 164 4.00 -6.30 -18.41
N PHE A 165 4.52 -5.17 -18.87
CA PHE A 165 5.68 -4.52 -18.26
C PHE A 165 5.19 -3.33 -17.42
N ILE A 166 5.48 -3.32 -16.12
CA ILE A 166 5.02 -2.28 -15.19
C ILE A 166 6.21 -1.82 -14.34
N SER A 167 6.64 -0.58 -14.52
CA SER A 167 7.77 -0.02 -13.80
C SER A 167 7.39 1.20 -12.97
N LEU A 168 7.77 1.20 -11.70
CA LEU A 168 7.83 2.39 -10.83
C LEU A 168 9.19 3.09 -10.91
N SER A 169 10.07 2.60 -11.78
CA SER A 169 11.42 3.11 -12.02
C SER A 169 11.56 3.68 -13.45
N PRO A 170 12.45 4.66 -13.67
CA PRO A 170 12.75 5.18 -14.99
C PRO A 170 13.27 4.07 -15.92
N VAL A 171 12.96 4.22 -17.21
CA VAL A 171 13.39 3.30 -18.27
C VAL A 171 14.22 4.05 -19.31
N PHE A 172 15.36 3.47 -19.66
CA PHE A 172 16.32 3.97 -20.62
C PHE A 172 16.45 2.97 -21.77
N MET A 173 15.77 3.26 -22.88
CA MET A 173 15.84 2.47 -24.11
C MET A 173 16.71 3.23 -25.10
N LEU A 174 17.98 2.84 -25.20
CA LEU A 174 19.01 3.58 -25.93
C LEU A 174 19.38 2.82 -27.21
N GLY A 175 18.39 2.63 -28.07
CA GLY A 175 18.59 2.03 -29.38
C GLY A 175 19.43 2.91 -30.31
N THR A 176 19.83 2.35 -31.45
CA THR A 176 20.40 3.11 -32.56
C THR A 176 19.62 2.85 -33.84
N GLU A 177 19.87 3.64 -34.88
CA GLU A 177 19.24 3.44 -36.20
C GLU A 177 19.46 2.01 -36.73
N ASP A 178 20.67 1.49 -36.61
CA ASP A 178 21.02 0.13 -37.04
C ASP A 178 20.53 -0.96 -36.07
N ASN A 179 20.43 -0.64 -34.78
CA ASN A 179 20.08 -1.59 -33.72
C ASN A 179 19.00 -1.00 -32.81
N PRO A 180 17.75 -0.89 -33.29
CA PRO A 180 16.67 -0.36 -32.49
C PRO A 180 16.32 -1.29 -31.33
N VAL A 181 15.81 -0.72 -30.24
CA VAL A 181 15.14 -1.50 -29.19
C VAL A 181 13.73 -1.83 -29.67
N GLN A 182 13.26 -3.05 -29.44
CA GLN A 182 11.92 -3.49 -29.83
C GLN A 182 11.16 -4.03 -28.63
N VAL A 183 9.93 -3.57 -28.43
CA VAL A 183 8.99 -4.12 -27.45
C VAL A 183 7.70 -4.45 -28.17
N PHE A 184 7.32 -5.72 -28.19
CA PHE A 184 6.18 -6.15 -28.99
C PHE A 184 5.45 -7.34 -28.39
N SER A 185 4.34 -7.74 -29.02
CA SER A 185 3.62 -8.97 -28.72
C SER A 185 3.49 -9.81 -29.99
N SER A 186 4.01 -11.03 -29.98
CA SER A 186 3.86 -11.95 -31.12
C SER A 186 2.51 -12.67 -31.15
N ASP A 187 1.83 -12.77 -30.01
CA ASP A 187 0.50 -13.40 -29.87
C ASP A 187 -0.65 -12.38 -29.73
N ASP A 188 -0.33 -11.09 -29.86
CA ASP A 188 -1.26 -9.95 -29.77
C ASP A 188 -1.98 -9.85 -28.41
N THR A 189 -1.48 -10.53 -27.37
CA THR A 189 -2.11 -10.56 -26.04
C THR A 189 -1.49 -9.61 -25.01
N ALA A 190 -0.32 -9.02 -25.30
CA ALA A 190 0.43 -8.22 -24.32
C ALA A 190 -0.44 -7.18 -23.64
N ASN A 191 -0.29 -7.10 -22.31
CA ASN A 191 -1.11 -6.25 -21.44
C ASN A 191 -0.38 -4.95 -21.09
N GLY A 192 0.23 -4.36 -22.12
CA GLY A 192 0.83 -3.03 -22.08
C GLY A 192 2.27 -2.94 -21.56
N PHE A 193 2.85 -1.76 -21.80
CA PHE A 193 4.14 -1.33 -21.28
C PHE A 193 3.93 0.00 -20.56
N THR A 194 4.11 0.02 -19.25
CA THR A 194 3.71 1.15 -18.41
C THR A 194 4.83 1.57 -17.46
N VAL A 195 5.11 2.87 -17.43
CA VAL A 195 5.98 3.50 -16.43
C VAL A 195 5.14 4.46 -15.60
N ILE A 196 5.08 4.25 -14.28
CA ILE A 196 4.18 4.96 -13.37
C ILE A 196 5.02 5.72 -12.34
N GLN A 197 4.90 7.05 -12.33
CA GLN A 197 5.49 7.93 -11.30
C GLN A 197 6.97 7.63 -11.01
N ALA A 198 7.76 7.40 -12.06
CA ALA A 198 9.20 7.27 -11.94
C ALA A 198 9.79 8.56 -11.33
N GLY A 199 10.75 8.42 -10.41
CA GLY A 199 11.36 9.54 -9.71
C GLY A 199 12.17 10.49 -10.61
N GLU A 200 12.47 10.06 -11.83
CA GLU A 200 13.15 10.83 -12.87
C GLU A 200 12.60 10.50 -14.26
N PRO A 201 12.85 11.34 -15.30
CA PRO A 201 12.38 11.08 -16.65
C PRO A 201 13.01 9.85 -17.30
N SER A 202 12.19 9.04 -17.95
CA SER A 202 12.64 8.00 -18.88
C SER A 202 13.24 8.59 -20.15
N ARG A 203 14.15 7.86 -20.81
CA ARG A 203 14.72 8.22 -22.13
C ARG A 203 14.49 7.09 -23.11
N ILE A 204 13.85 7.40 -24.24
CA ILE A 204 13.50 6.43 -25.27
C ILE A 204 14.01 6.95 -26.61
N GLU A 205 14.95 6.22 -27.21
CA GLU A 205 15.61 6.54 -28.47
C GLU A 205 15.63 5.31 -29.36
N TYR A 206 15.36 5.50 -30.66
CA TYR A 206 15.33 4.43 -31.67
C TYR A 206 14.65 3.15 -31.16
N THR A 207 13.43 3.31 -30.63
CA THR A 207 12.66 2.23 -30.02
C THR A 207 11.34 2.05 -30.74
N ARG A 208 10.96 0.80 -31.02
CA ARG A 208 9.67 0.44 -31.60
C ARG A 208 8.82 -0.29 -30.58
N PHE A 209 7.59 0.19 -30.42
CA PHE A 209 6.52 -0.49 -29.69
C PHE A 209 5.50 -1.03 -30.70
N ASP A 210 5.14 -2.30 -30.62
CA ASP A 210 4.21 -2.91 -31.57
C ASP A 210 3.23 -3.88 -30.89
N LYS A 211 1.95 -3.80 -31.25
CA LYS A 211 0.88 -4.68 -30.75
C LYS A 211 0.78 -4.83 -29.22
N LEU A 212 1.01 -3.73 -28.51
CA LEU A 212 0.82 -3.67 -27.06
C LEU A 212 -0.60 -3.19 -26.76
N ASN A 213 -1.41 -3.99 -26.08
CA ASN A 213 -2.74 -3.56 -25.66
C ASN A 213 -2.66 -2.61 -24.46
N THR A 214 -3.82 -2.11 -24.02
CA THR A 214 -3.93 -1.26 -22.83
C THR A 214 -3.79 -2.08 -21.56
N LEU A 215 -2.99 -1.61 -20.61
CA LEU A 215 -2.85 -2.23 -19.29
C LEU A 215 -4.22 -2.37 -18.60
N ASN A 216 -4.59 -3.60 -18.28
CA ASN A 216 -5.78 -3.98 -17.52
C ASN A 216 -5.39 -5.00 -16.44
N LYS A 217 -4.78 -4.49 -15.36
CA LYS A 217 -4.38 -5.27 -14.18
C LYS A 217 -4.75 -4.48 -12.91
N GLY A 218 -6.00 -4.63 -12.47
CA GLY A 218 -6.50 -4.19 -11.16
C GLY A 218 -6.39 -2.70 -10.85
N GLY A 219 -7.35 -1.95 -11.38
CA GLY A 219 -7.45 -0.48 -11.31
C GLY A 219 -7.52 0.13 -9.92
#